data_AF-A0A7R9WN21-F1
#
_entry.id   AF-A0A7R9WN21-F1
#
_cell.length_a   1.000
_cell.length_b   1.000
_cell.length_c   1.000
_cell.angle_alpha   90.00
_cell.angle_beta   90.00
_cell.angle_gamma   90.00
#
_symmetry.space_group_name_H-M   'P 1'
#
loop_
_entity.id
_entity.type
_entity.pdbx_description
1 polymer ?
#
loop_
_entity_poly.entity_id
_entity_poly.type
_entity_poly.pdbx_seq_one_letter_code
_entity_poly.pdbx_strand_id
1 'polypeptide(L)'
;DASIDVTKLFVYSHDDPLASSQHIEQVVHNLRQLNTRSNGVHGKPRRKGPVLSQCWERSKHCGHLKVHPKEYNASIDNFLSIAGVVGNHGAAAAAAEEEDVGPRERPPRSRL
;
A
#
# COMPACT_ATOMS: atom_id res chain seq x y z
N ASP A 1 -5.07 -23.30 20.88
CA ASP A 1 -5.79 -22.28 20.10
C ASP A 1 -4.79 -21.47 19.28
N ALA A 2 -4.54 -21.90 18.05
CA ALA A 2 -3.56 -21.27 17.17
C ALA A 2 -4.18 -20.00 16.61
N SER A 3 -4.08 -18.90 17.36
CA SER A 3 -4.39 -17.57 16.81
C SER A 3 -3.47 -17.35 15.63
N ILE A 4 -3.99 -17.49 14.42
CA ILE A 4 -3.25 -17.24 13.20
C ILE A 4 -2.89 -15.75 13.24
N ASP A 5 -1.59 -15.47 13.29
CA ASP A 5 -1.07 -14.12 13.23
C ASP A 5 -1.13 -13.64 11.77
N VAL A 6 -2.33 -13.25 11.34
CA VAL A 6 -2.62 -12.89 9.95
C VAL A 6 -2.13 -11.48 9.65
N THR A 7 -1.24 -11.33 8.66
CA THR A 7 -0.90 -10.06 8.01
C THR A 7 -2.17 -9.43 7.42
N LYS A 8 -2.36 -8.12 7.61
CA LYS A 8 -3.56 -7.40 7.13
C LYS A 8 -3.15 -6.28 6.19
N LEU A 9 -3.88 -6.11 5.10
CA LEU A 9 -3.77 -4.97 4.20
C LEU A 9 -5.12 -4.24 4.16
N PHE A 10 -5.08 -2.93 4.38
CA PHE A 10 -6.21 -2.04 4.22
C PHE A 10 -6.05 -1.21 2.94
N VAL A 11 -7.06 -1.21 2.09
CA VAL A 11 -7.08 -0.50 0.80
C VAL A 11 -8.29 0.43 0.83
N TYR A 12 -8.08 1.74 0.72
CA TYR A 12 -9.15 2.74 0.84
C TYR A 12 -8.81 4.05 0.11
N SER A 13 -9.74 5.00 0.08
CA SER A 13 -9.53 6.32 -0.49
C SER A 13 -10.15 7.41 0.38
N HIS A 14 -9.58 8.62 0.34
CA HIS A 14 -10.14 9.82 0.97
C HIS A 14 -11.48 10.25 0.36
N ASP A 15 -11.67 10.02 -0.93
CA ASP A 15 -12.87 10.40 -1.70
C ASP A 15 -13.94 9.30 -1.73
N ASP A 16 -13.86 8.27 -0.88
CA ASP A 16 -14.87 7.21 -0.79
C ASP A 16 -16.10 7.69 -0.01
N PRO A 17 -17.28 7.89 -0.66
CA PRO A 17 -18.48 8.36 0.04
C PRO A 17 -19.11 7.30 0.95
N LEU A 18 -18.73 6.03 0.82
CA LEU A 18 -19.31 4.92 1.56
C LEU A 18 -18.52 4.58 2.83
N ALA A 19 -17.24 4.95 2.87
CA ALA A 19 -16.37 4.63 3.99
C ALA A 19 -15.43 5.81 4.30
N SER A 20 -15.55 6.35 5.52
CA SER A 20 -14.68 7.45 5.97
C SER A 20 -13.22 6.99 6.11
N SER A 21 -12.32 7.66 5.40
CA SER A 21 -10.88 7.41 5.49
C SER A 21 -10.34 7.61 6.91
N GLN A 22 -10.86 8.62 7.64
CA GLN A 22 -10.47 8.91 9.02
C GLN A 22 -10.77 7.73 9.95
N HIS A 23 -11.93 7.08 9.74
CA HIS A 23 -12.30 5.90 10.53
C HIS A 23 -11.35 4.73 10.25
N ILE A 24 -11.02 4.49 8.97
CA ILE A 24 -10.10 3.43 8.57
C ILE A 24 -8.69 3.68 9.13
N GLU A 25 -8.21 4.92 9.06
CA GLU A 25 -6.92 5.34 9.63
C GLU A 25 -6.85 5.10 11.13
N GLN A 26 -7.92 5.43 11.86
CA GLN A 26 -8.01 5.17 13.29
C GLN A 26 -7.95 3.66 13.59
N VAL A 27 -8.63 2.83 12.80
CA VAL A 27 -8.58 1.37 12.94
C VAL A 27 -7.17 0.84 12.68
N VAL A 28 -6.54 1.27 11.59
CA VAL A 28 -5.16 0.90 11.23
C VAL A 28 -4.18 1.28 12.34
N HIS A 29 -4.28 2.51 12.85
CA HIS A 29 -3.46 3.01 13.94
C HIS A 29 -3.64 2.16 15.22
N ASN A 30 -4.88 1.88 15.61
CA ASN A 30 -5.18 1.07 16.79
C ASN A 30 -4.60 -0.35 16.66
N LEU A 31 -4.74 -0.98 15.50
CA LEU A 31 -4.18 -2.31 15.24
C LEU A 31 -2.65 -2.30 15.30
N ARG A 32 -2.00 -1.28 14.74
CA ARG A 32 -0.53 -1.11 14.82
C ARG A 32 -0.07 -0.96 16.28
N GLN A 33 -0.78 -0.18 17.09
CA GLN A 33 -0.46 -0.04 18.52
C GLN A 33 -0.65 -1.35 19.30
N LEU A 34 -1.69 -2.13 18.98
CA LEU A 34 -1.90 -3.44 19.58
C LEU A 34 -0.79 -4.42 19.20
N ASN A 35 -0.19 -4.29 18.01
CA ASN A 35 0.94 -5.10 17.59
C ASN A 35 2.20 -4.81 18.39
N THR A 36 2.47 -3.55 18.77
CA THR A 36 3.68 -3.17 19.53
C THR A 36 3.57 -3.44 21.03
N ARG A 37 2.35 -3.41 21.60
CA ARG A 37 2.14 -3.51 23.06
C ARG A 37 2.07 -4.94 23.61
N SER A 38 2.10 -5.95 22.76
CA SER A 38 1.82 -7.33 23.18
C SER A 38 3.06 -8.06 23.65
N ASN A 39 3.49 -7.83 24.89
CA ASN A 39 4.30 -8.80 25.62
C ASN A 39 3.40 -10.01 25.90
N GLY A 40 3.70 -11.15 25.28
CA GLY A 40 2.78 -12.28 25.31
C GLY A 40 2.51 -12.80 26.72
N VAL A 41 1.31 -13.35 26.92
CA VAL A 41 0.95 -14.10 28.11
C VAL A 41 1.91 -15.30 28.20
N HIS A 42 2.58 -15.44 29.35
CA HIS A 42 3.67 -16.41 29.61
C HIS A 42 5.05 -16.10 29.01
N GLY A 43 5.37 -14.83 28.73
CA GLY A 43 6.73 -14.40 28.39
C GLY A 43 7.23 -14.84 27.02
N LYS A 44 6.39 -15.51 26.21
CA LYS A 44 6.67 -15.81 24.80
C LYS A 44 6.09 -14.69 23.94
N PRO A 45 6.90 -14.00 23.11
CA PRO A 45 6.36 -13.01 22.18
C PRO A 45 5.39 -13.70 21.21
N ARG A 46 4.13 -13.23 21.15
CA ARG A 46 3.19 -13.62 20.09
C ARG A 46 3.58 -12.82 18.85
N ARG A 47 3.91 -13.49 17.75
CA ARG A 47 4.39 -12.86 16.52
C ARG A 47 3.22 -12.30 15.72
N LYS A 48 2.66 -11.17 16.13
CA LYS A 48 1.56 -10.54 15.38
C LYS A 48 1.99 -10.16 13.96
N GLY A 49 1.18 -10.55 12.98
CA GLY A 49 1.38 -10.21 11.58
C GLY A 49 1.30 -8.69 11.34
N PRO A 50 2.07 -8.14 10.38
CA PRO A 50 2.09 -6.70 10.10
C PRO A 50 0.73 -6.17 9.62
N VAL A 51 0.52 -4.87 9.83
CA VAL A 51 -0.68 -4.13 9.41
C VAL A 51 -0.27 -3.07 8.38
N LEU A 52 -0.56 -3.36 7.12
CA LEU A 52 -0.27 -2.54 5.96
C LEU A 52 -1.50 -1.71 5.57
N SER A 53 -1.27 -0.57 4.93
CA SER A 53 -2.35 0.32 4.48
C SER A 53 -1.93 1.06 3.21
N GLN A 54 -2.82 1.13 2.23
CA GLN A 54 -2.69 1.94 1.02
C GLN A 54 -3.92 2.87 0.91
N CYS A 55 -3.66 4.18 0.80
CA CYS A 55 -4.69 5.20 0.61
C CYS A 55 -4.43 5.96 -0.69
N TRP A 56 -5.49 6.30 -1.43
CA TRP A 56 -5.43 7.24 -2.54
C TRP A 56 -6.26 8.49 -2.25
N GLU A 57 -5.76 9.63 -2.70
CA GLU A 57 -6.38 10.94 -2.45
C GLU A 57 -7.67 11.15 -3.26
N ARG A 58 -7.74 10.64 -4.50
CA ARG A 58 -8.87 10.90 -5.41
C ARG A 58 -9.37 9.65 -6.12
N SER A 59 -9.99 8.74 -5.36
CA SER A 59 -10.67 7.58 -5.91
C SER A 59 -12.03 7.38 -5.26
N LYS A 60 -13.11 7.40 -6.06
CA LYS A 60 -14.43 6.95 -5.58
C LYS A 60 -14.37 5.48 -5.12
N HIS A 61 -15.41 5.01 -4.44
CA HIS A 61 -15.53 3.62 -4.01
C HIS A 61 -15.15 2.63 -5.14
N CYS A 62 -14.18 1.75 -4.88
CA CYS A 62 -13.59 0.80 -5.85
C CYS A 62 -12.99 1.42 -7.14
N GLY A 63 -12.89 2.75 -7.24
CA GLY A 63 -12.34 3.46 -8.39
C GLY A 63 -10.85 3.22 -8.60
N HIS A 64 -10.10 2.96 -7.53
CA HIS A 64 -8.65 2.75 -7.55
C HIS A 64 -8.25 1.53 -8.38
N LEU A 65 -9.13 0.54 -8.53
CA LEU A 65 -8.93 -0.60 -9.44
C LEU A 65 -8.82 -0.18 -10.91
N LYS A 66 -9.43 0.95 -11.28
CA LYS A 66 -9.40 1.50 -12.64
C LYS A 66 -8.42 2.65 -12.77
N VAL A 67 -8.34 3.51 -11.75
CA VAL A 67 -7.54 4.74 -11.78
C VAL A 67 -6.07 4.47 -11.44
N HIS A 68 -5.81 3.53 -10.52
CA HIS A 68 -4.48 3.19 -10.01
C HIS A 68 -4.20 1.68 -10.08
N PRO A 69 -4.39 1.02 -11.24
CA PRO A 69 -4.28 -0.44 -11.32
C PRO A 69 -2.87 -0.94 -11.04
N LYS A 70 -1.82 -0.17 -11.41
CA LYS A 70 -0.42 -0.55 -11.18
C LYS A 70 -0.09 -0.49 -9.69
N GLU A 71 -0.44 0.59 -9.02
CA GLU A 71 -0.19 0.80 -7.59
C GLU A 71 -1.02 -0.15 -6.73
N TYR A 72 -2.25 -0.45 -7.15
CA TYR A 72 -3.08 -1.46 -6.50
C TYR A 72 -2.39 -2.84 -6.58
N ASN A 73 -2.00 -3.28 -7.78
CA ASN A 73 -1.32 -4.56 -7.95
C ASN A 73 -0.01 -4.64 -7.16
N ALA A 74 0.81 -3.58 -7.20
CA ALA A 74 2.04 -3.51 -6.42
C ALA A 74 1.80 -3.63 -4.91
N SER A 75 0.69 -3.04 -4.41
CA SER A 75 0.30 -3.15 -3.00
C SER A 75 -0.12 -4.59 -2.63
N ILE A 76 -0.86 -5.26 -3.52
CA ILE A 76 -1.24 -6.67 -3.34
C ILE A 76 -0.02 -7.59 -3.40
N ASP A 77 0.88 -7.41 -4.37
CA ASP A 77 2.10 -8.20 -4.51
C ASP A 77 3.00 -8.06 -3.28
N ASN A 78 3.19 -6.83 -2.80
CA ASN A 78 3.93 -6.58 -1.56
C ASN A 78 3.27 -7.27 -0.35
N PHE A 79 1.95 -7.19 -0.24
CA PHE A 79 1.21 -7.87 0.83
C PHE A 79 1.37 -9.39 0.77
N LEU A 80 1.24 -10.01 -0.42
CA LEU A 80 1.38 -11.45 -0.60
C LEU A 80 2.80 -11.94 -0.32
N SER A 81 3.81 -11.13 -0.69
CA SER A 81 5.22 -11.36 -0.37
C SER A 81 5.46 -11.35 1.14
N ILE A 82 4.96 -10.32 1.84
CA ILE A 82 5.08 -10.20 3.31
C ILE A 82 4.30 -11.30 4.04
N ALA A 83 3.15 -11.70 3.49
CA ALA A 83 2.34 -12.80 4.04
C ALA A 83 2.95 -14.19 3.79
N GLY A 84 4.03 -14.29 3.00
CA GLY A 84 4.67 -15.55 2.66
C GLY A 84 3.84 -16.45 1.73
N VAL A 85 2.87 -15.87 1.02
CA VAL A 85 1.97 -16.59 0.09
C VAL A 85 2.65 -16.80 -1.26
N VAL A 86 3.46 -15.83 -1.70
CA VAL A 86 4.21 -15.87 -2.95
C VAL A 86 5.69 -15.77 -2.61
N GLY A 87 6.52 -16.66 -3.19
CA GLY A 87 7.97 -16.56 -3.04
C GLY A 87 8.46 -15.21 -3.53
N ASN A 88 9.43 -14.61 -2.82
CA ASN A 88 9.96 -13.26 -3.04
C ASN A 88 10.35 -12.99 -4.51
N HIS A 89 9.40 -12.59 -5.36
CA HIS A 89 9.66 -12.00 -6.67
C HIS A 89 9.72 -10.49 -6.45
N GLY A 90 10.87 -10.05 -5.97
CA GLY A 90 11.10 -8.70 -5.49
C GLY A 90 10.69 -7.62 -6.49
N ALA A 91 10.10 -6.55 -5.96
CA ALA A 91 10.59 -5.16 -5.98
C ALA A 91 11.21 -4.57 -7.28
N ALA A 92 11.11 -5.22 -8.43
CA ALA A 92 11.77 -4.80 -9.67
C ALA A 92 10.89 -3.90 -10.56
N ALA A 93 9.58 -3.81 -10.31
CA ALA A 93 8.67 -3.05 -11.17
C ALA A 93 8.55 -1.55 -10.82
N ALA A 94 9.06 -1.11 -9.66
CA ALA A 94 8.94 0.29 -9.21
C ALA A 94 10.19 1.16 -9.50
N ALA A 95 11.28 0.57 -9.99
CA ALA A 95 12.55 1.28 -10.20
C ALA A 95 12.84 1.63 -11.67
N ALA A 96 11.93 1.30 -12.60
CA ALA A 96 12.10 1.57 -14.02
C ALA A 96 10.98 2.48 -14.51
N GLU A 97 11.04 3.77 -14.19
CA GLU A 97 10.65 4.93 -15.02
C GLU A 97 11.11 6.24 -14.33
N GLU A 98 12.42 6.40 -14.12
CA GLU A 98 13.07 7.71 -14.18
C GLU A 98 14.00 7.69 -15.39
N GLU A 99 13.43 7.81 -16.60
CA GLU A 99 14.21 8.33 -17.74
C GLU A 99 13.95 9.82 -17.84
N ASP A 100 14.92 10.55 -17.28
CA ASP A 100 15.48 11.81 -17.76
C ASP A 100 14.98 12.26 -19.14
N VAL A 101 13.87 12.99 -19.17
CA VAL A 101 13.50 13.78 -20.36
C VAL A 101 14.26 15.10 -20.27
N GLY A 102 15.49 15.07 -20.79
CA GLY A 102 16.34 16.24 -20.96
C GLY A 102 15.66 17.38 -21.74
N PRO A 103 16.20 18.61 -21.66
CA PRO A 103 15.54 19.80 -22.18
C PRO A 103 15.40 19.74 -23.71
N ARG A 104 14.15 19.75 -24.19
CA ARG A 104 13.81 19.90 -25.62
C ARG A 104 14.24 21.29 -26.12
N GLU A 105 15.33 21.34 -26.87
CA GLU A 105 15.68 22.52 -27.67
C GLU A 105 14.57 22.82 -28.69
N ARG A 106 14.14 24.08 -28.76
CA ARG A 106 13.17 24.56 -29.76
C ARG A 106 13.90 24.80 -31.08
N PRO A 107 13.32 24.39 -32.24
CA PRO A 107 13.88 24.79 -33.52
C PRO A 107 13.63 26.29 -33.81
N PRO A 108 14.50 26.94 -34.60
CA PRO A 108 14.42 28.37 -34.87
C PRO A 108 13.22 28.69 -35.77
N ARG A 109 12.55 29.82 -35.46
CA ARG A 109 11.51 30.41 -36.29
C ARG A 109 12.12 30.91 -37.61
N SER A 110 11.75 30.29 -38.72
CA SER A 110 11.94 30.85 -40.05
C SER A 110 11.01 32.05 -40.22
N ARG A 111 11.57 33.23 -40.47
CA ARG A 111 10.84 34.41 -40.94
C ARG A 111 10.47 34.21 -42.41
N LEU A 112 9.19 34.34 -42.73
CA LEU A 112 8.68 34.87 -44.00
C LEU A 112 7.54 35.82 -43.67
#